data_AF-A0A3Q4GED3-F1
#
_entry.id   AF-A0A3Q4GED3-F1
#
_cell.length_a   1.000
_cell.length_b   1.000
_cell.length_c   1.000
_cell.angle_alpha   90.00
_cell.angle_beta   90.00
_cell.angle_gamma   90.00
#
_symmetry.space_group_name_H-M   'P 1'
#
loop_
_entity.id
_entity.type
_entity.pdbx_description
1 polymer ?
#
loop_
_entity_poly.entity_id
_entity_poly.type
_entity_poly.pdbx_seq_one_letter_code
_entity_poly.pdbx_strand_id
1 'polypeptide(L)'
;EKLVEVVQEYPSEVEHIYSPSCVPLVRCAGCCGDENLECHPTQTTNVTMQLLKIRPSEQGQEYVEMTFKGVNQETCCEGSKVRDYSYNTNFAICQKPQAFFL
;
A
#
# COMPACT_ATOMS: atom_id res chain seq x y z
N GLU A 1 -2.73 -4.37 8.48
CA GLU A 1 -2.40 -3.40 7.40
C GLU A 1 -0.92 -3.48 7.07
N LYS A 2 -0.56 -3.25 5.82
CA LYS A 2 0.81 -3.27 5.30
C LYS A 2 1.06 -1.98 4.51
N LEU A 3 2.26 -1.42 4.63
CA LEU A 3 2.71 -0.32 3.77
C LEU A 3 3.12 -0.89 2.41
N VAL A 4 2.55 -0.33 1.35
CA VAL A 4 2.84 -0.71 -0.04
C VAL A 4 3.43 0.50 -0.75
N GLU A 5 4.56 0.31 -1.43
CA GLU A 5 5.21 1.37 -2.19
C GLU A 5 4.41 1.71 -3.44
N VAL A 6 4.28 3.00 -3.73
CA VAL A 6 3.51 3.48 -4.89
C VAL A 6 4.09 2.96 -6.21
N VAL A 7 5.43 2.91 -6.31
CA VAL A 7 6.13 2.39 -7.50
C VAL A 7 5.91 0.90 -7.77
N GLN A 8 5.62 0.11 -6.73
CA GLN A 8 5.33 -1.31 -6.90
C GLN A 8 3.94 -1.52 -7.54
N GLU A 9 2.98 -0.66 -7.20
CA GLU A 9 1.62 -0.71 -7.75
C GLU A 9 1.53 0.00 -9.10
N TYR A 10 2.39 1.00 -9.33
CA TYR A 10 2.45 1.80 -10.56
C TYR A 10 3.88 1.83 -11.13
N PRO A 11 4.39 0.70 -11.65
CA PRO A 11 5.76 0.61 -12.18
C PRO A 11 5.98 1.45 -13.45
N SER A 12 4.93 1.91 -14.12
CA SER A 12 5.03 2.83 -15.26
C SER A 12 5.32 4.28 -14.85
N GLU A 13 5.10 4.64 -13.58
CA GLU A 13 5.25 6.02 -13.09
C GLU A 13 6.62 6.28 -12.45
N VAL A 14 7.65 5.50 -12.81
CA VAL A 14 9.01 5.58 -12.22
C VAL A 14 9.73 6.90 -12.47
N GLU A 15 9.28 7.69 -13.45
CA GLU A 15 9.81 9.04 -13.72
C GLU A 15 9.33 10.08 -12.69
N HIS A 16 8.36 9.72 -11.85
CA HIS A 16 7.73 10.60 -10.87
C HIS A 16 8.09 10.20 -9.45
N ILE A 17 8.18 11.20 -8.57
CA ILE A 17 8.35 11.00 -7.13
C ILE A 17 6.99 11.25 -6.47
N TYR A 18 6.56 10.32 -5.63
CA TYR A 18 5.32 10.45 -4.86
C TYR A 18 5.62 10.69 -3.38
N SER A 19 4.89 11.62 -2.77
CA SER A 19 4.95 11.90 -1.34
C SER A 19 3.56 11.81 -0.70
N PRO A 20 3.34 10.91 0.28
CA PRO A 20 4.26 9.86 0.73
C PRO A 20 4.57 8.82 -0.37
N SER A 21 5.72 8.15 -0.27
CA SER A 21 6.14 7.12 -1.23
C SER A 21 5.50 5.74 -0.99
N CYS A 22 4.83 5.56 0.16
CA CYS A 22 4.00 4.40 0.45
C CYS A 22 2.63 4.77 1.00
N VAL A 23 1.67 3.86 0.79
CA VAL A 23 0.29 3.95 1.28
C VAL A 23 -0.06 2.76 2.17
N PRO A 24 -0.83 2.96 3.26
CA PRO A 24 -1.32 1.86 4.07
C PRO A 24 -2.45 1.14 3.35
N LEU A 25 -2.26 -0.16 3.10
CA LEU A 25 -3.29 -1.03 2.52
C LEU A 25 -3.49 -2.26 3.39
N VAL A 26 -4.73 -2.74 3.46
CA VAL A 26 -5.00 -4.07 3.97
C VAL A 26 -4.63 -5.07 2.88
N ARG A 27 -3.83 -6.06 3.25
CA ARG A 27 -3.44 -7.20 2.42
C ARG A 27 -3.54 -8.44 3.30
N CYS A 28 -4.02 -9.54 2.75
CA CYS A 28 -4.04 -10.81 3.47
C CYS A 28 -2.60 -11.25 3.74
N ALA A 29 -2.33 -11.70 4.95
CA ALA A 29 -1.03 -12.21 5.37
C ALA A 29 -1.24 -13.30 6.43
N GLY A 30 -0.43 -14.35 6.36
CA GLY A 30 -0.59 -15.53 7.22
C GLY A 30 -1.57 -16.56 6.65
N CYS A 31 -1.80 -17.63 7.42
CA CYS A 31 -2.66 -18.75 7.06
C CYS A 31 -3.89 -18.72 7.97
N CYS A 32 -5.08 -18.99 7.44
CA CYS A 32 -6.22 -19.36 8.29
C CYS A 32 -5.85 -20.67 9.02
N GLY A 33 -6.38 -20.93 10.22
CA GLY A 33 -5.87 -21.94 11.17
C GLY A 33 -5.78 -23.43 10.75
N ASP A 34 -5.80 -23.74 9.45
CA ASP A 34 -5.46 -25.02 8.84
C ASP A 34 -4.15 -24.87 8.06
N GLU A 35 -3.19 -25.77 8.33
CA GLU A 35 -1.83 -25.72 7.79
C GLU A 35 -1.74 -26.06 6.30
N ASN A 36 -2.86 -26.52 5.70
CA ASN A 36 -2.97 -26.81 4.26
C ASN A 36 -3.70 -25.71 3.47
N LEU A 37 -4.08 -24.59 4.10
CA LEU A 37 -4.81 -23.52 3.42
C LEU A 37 -3.93 -22.30 3.14
N GLU A 38 -3.87 -21.91 1.87
CA GLU A 38 -3.31 -20.63 1.45
C GLU A 38 -4.34 -19.50 1.59
N CYS A 39 -3.94 -18.40 2.23
CA CYS A 39 -4.81 -17.24 2.42
C CYS A 39 -4.82 -16.38 1.14
N HIS A 40 -5.88 -16.53 0.36
CA HIS A 40 -6.14 -15.73 -0.83
C HIS A 40 -7.29 -14.76 -0.58
N PRO A 41 -7.22 -13.52 -1.11
CA PRO A 41 -8.30 -12.57 -0.92
C PRO A 41 -9.54 -12.99 -1.72
N THR A 42 -10.68 -13.13 -1.04
CA THR A 42 -11.96 -13.46 -1.69
C THR A 42 -12.65 -12.24 -2.30
N GLN A 43 -12.38 -11.04 -1.78
CA GLN A 43 -12.90 -9.78 -2.30
C GLN A 43 -11.86 -8.66 -2.12
N THR A 44 -11.65 -7.92 -3.21
CA THR A 44 -10.76 -6.75 -3.28
C THR A 44 -11.57 -5.45 -3.22
N THR A 45 -11.01 -4.41 -2.63
CA THR A 45 -11.58 -3.06 -2.58
C THR A 45 -10.60 -2.04 -3.14
N ASN A 46 -11.13 -0.97 -3.73
CA ASN A 46 -10.32 0.14 -4.22
C ASN A 46 -10.23 1.20 -3.14
N VAL A 47 -9.00 1.63 -2.82
CA VAL A 47 -8.72 2.67 -1.85
C VAL A 47 -8.08 3.83 -2.60
N THR A 48 -8.79 4.95 -2.67
CA THR A 48 -8.28 6.17 -3.32
C THR A 48 -7.60 7.06 -2.27
N MET A 49 -6.39 7.53 -2.57
CA MET A 49 -5.62 8.42 -1.71
C MET A 49 -5.06 9.58 -2.52
N GLN A 50 -4.97 10.74 -1.88
CA GLN A 50 -4.33 11.92 -2.44
C GLN A 50 -2.82 11.88 -2.13
N LEU A 51 -2.00 11.98 -3.16
CA LEU A 51 -0.54 12.00 -3.07
C LEU A 51 0.01 13.24 -3.78
N LEU A 52 1.15 13.75 -3.31
CA LEU A 52 1.88 14.78 -4.03
C LEU A 52 2.77 14.11 -5.08
N LYS A 53 2.48 14.36 -6.36
CA LYS A 53 3.30 13.94 -7.51
C LYS A 53 4.30 15.05 -7.84
N ILE A 54 5.57 14.72 -7.84
CA ILE A 54 6.69 15.62 -8.12
C ILE A 54 7.36 15.15 -9.40
N ARG A 55 7.55 16.07 -10.36
CA ARG A 55 8.19 15.82 -11.66
C ARG A 55 9.55 16.53 -11.70
N PRO A 56 10.67 15.84 -11.44
CA PRO A 56 11.98 16.49 -11.39
C PRO A 56 12.40 17.14 -12.71
N SER A 57 12.00 16.54 -13.84
CA SER A 57 12.27 17.01 -15.21
C SER A 57 11.62 18.36 -15.53
N GLU A 58 10.43 18.62 -14.98
CA GLU A 58 9.63 19.82 -15.28
C GLU A 58 9.61 20.83 -14.12
N GLN A 59 10.30 20.53 -13.01
CA GLN A 59 10.22 21.29 -11.75
C GLN A 59 8.78 21.54 -11.27
N GLY A 60 7.88 20.61 -11.55
CA GLY A 60 6.45 20.69 -11.23
C GLY A 60 6.07 19.81 -10.04
N GLN A 61 5.10 20.25 -9.25
CA GLN A 61 4.46 19.44 -8.21
C GLN A 61 2.94 19.65 -8.22
N GLU A 62 2.19 18.56 -8.07
CA GLU A 62 0.72 18.59 -8.06
C GLU A 62 0.15 17.51 -7.15
N TYR A 63 -1.01 17.76 -6.57
CA TYR A 63 -1.76 16.73 -5.84
C TYR A 63 -2.58 15.90 -6.83
N VAL A 64 -2.43 14.59 -6.75
CA VAL A 64 -3.14 13.63 -7.59
C VAL A 64 -3.84 12.58 -6.75
N GLU A 65 -5.00 12.13 -7.21
CA GLU A 65 -5.69 11.00 -6.62
C GLU A 65 -5.22 9.70 -7.28
N MET A 66 -4.67 8.80 -6.48
CA MET A 66 -4.20 7.49 -6.90
C MET A 66 -5.09 6.42 -6.26
N THR A 67 -5.39 5.34 -6.99
CA THR A 67 -6.34 4.31 -6.54
C THR A 67 -5.68 2.94 -6.44
N PHE A 68 -5.52 2.48 -5.22
CA PHE A 68 -4.82 1.25 -4.91
C PHE A 68 -5.79 0.08 -4.69
N LYS A 69 -5.34 -1.14 -5.02
CA LYS A 69 -6.10 -2.35 -4.69
C LYS A 69 -5.73 -2.85 -3.29
N GLY A 70 -6.71 -2.81 -2.40
CA GLY A 70 -6.70 -3.43 -1.08
C GLY A 70 -7.66 -4.61 -1.00
N VAL A 71 -7.82 -5.14 0.21
CA VAL A 71 -8.78 -6.22 0.52
C VAL A 71 -9.44 -5.88 1.85
N ASN A 72 -10.62 -6.44 2.13
CA ASN A 72 -11.20 -6.29 3.45
C ASN A 72 -10.64 -7.36 4.38
N GLN A 73 -10.42 -7.05 5.65
CA GLN A 73 -9.82 -8.03 6.58
C GLN A 73 -10.70 -9.29 6.73
N GLU A 74 -12.02 -9.12 6.67
CA GLU A 74 -13.00 -10.19 6.74
C GLU A 74 -12.96 -11.11 5.51
N THR A 75 -12.35 -10.67 4.40
CA THR A 75 -12.31 -11.41 3.12
C THR A 75 -11.06 -12.29 2.99
N CYS A 76 -10.16 -12.25 3.98
CA CYS A 76 -8.94 -13.05 4.01
C CYS A 76 -9.13 -14.46 4.60
N CYS A 77 -10.10 -14.66 5.50
CA CYS A 77 -10.41 -15.96 6.08
C CYS A 77 -11.92 -16.08 6.32
N GLU A 78 -12.54 -17.11 5.76
CA GLU A 78 -13.94 -17.44 6.06
C GLU A 78 -13.99 -18.19 7.40
N GLY A 79 -13.82 -17.45 8.50
CA GLY A 79 -13.87 -18.00 9.86
C GLY A 79 -12.76 -17.48 10.79
N SER A 80 -13.20 -16.93 11.92
CA SER A 80 -12.43 -16.60 13.14
C SER A 80 -11.49 -15.37 13.07
N LYS A 81 -12.07 -14.23 13.49
CA LYS A 81 -11.47 -12.98 14.00
C LYS A 81 -9.93 -12.95 14.11
N VAL A 82 -9.28 -12.17 13.25
CA VAL A 82 -7.89 -11.74 13.45
C VAL A 82 -7.88 -10.52 14.36
N ARG A 83 -7.38 -10.69 15.60
CA ARG A 83 -7.19 -9.61 16.59
C ARG A 83 -5.84 -8.90 16.41
N ASP A 84 -5.85 -7.67 16.90
CA ASP A 84 -4.76 -6.72 17.14
C ASP A 84 -4.26 -5.87 15.95
N TYR A 85 -4.93 -4.72 15.81
CA TYR A 85 -4.45 -3.55 15.11
C TYR A 85 -3.30 -2.92 15.91
N SER A 86 -2.07 -3.24 15.54
CA SER A 86 -0.93 -2.37 15.84
C SER A 86 -0.90 -1.28 14.77
N TYR A 87 -1.23 -0.04 15.13
CA TYR A 87 -0.82 1.12 14.34
C TYR A 87 0.69 1.01 14.19
N ASN A 88 1.17 0.62 13.02
CA ASN A 88 2.59 0.58 12.77
C ASN A 88 3.04 2.04 12.75
N THR A 89 3.63 2.51 13.85
CA THR A 89 4.17 3.86 14.10
C THR A 89 5.38 4.19 13.21
N ASN A 90 5.47 3.55 12.05
CA ASN A 90 6.54 3.67 11.07
C ASN A 90 6.16 4.60 9.91
N PHE A 91 5.52 5.73 10.21
CA PHE A 91 5.42 6.86 9.26
C PHE A 91 6.81 7.27 8.74
N ALA A 92 7.86 7.01 9.55
CA ALA A 92 9.27 7.21 9.20
C ALA A 92 9.80 6.34 8.04
N ILE A 93 9.17 5.19 7.71
CA ILE A 93 9.62 4.35 6.59
C ILE A 93 9.15 4.92 5.24
N CYS A 94 7.95 5.52 5.19
CA CYS A 94 7.45 6.24 4.00
C CYS A 94 8.15 7.60 3.76
N GLN A 95 9.08 7.99 4.63
CA GLN A 95 9.85 9.23 4.55
C GLN A 95 11.24 9.04 3.93
N LYS A 96 11.62 7.83 3.50
CA LYS A 96 12.84 7.68 2.70
C LYS A 96 12.62 8.31 1.33
N PRO A 97 13.35 9.38 0.97
CA PRO A 97 13.19 9.99 -0.33
C PRO A 97 13.60 8.98 -1.40
N GLN A 98 12.73 8.76 -2.39
CA GLN A 98 13.05 8.03 -3.62
C GLN A 98 14.24 8.65 -4.37
N ALA A 99 14.65 9.87 -3.99
CA ALA A 99 15.80 10.61 -4.53
C ALA A 99 17.18 10.02 -4.17
N PHE A 100 17.29 8.99 -3.33
CA PHE A 100 18.60 8.37 -3.02
C PHE A 100 19.12 7.41 -4.11
N PHE A 101 18.36 7.20 -5.19
CA PHE A 101 18.72 6.34 -6.33
C PHE A 101 19.14 7.12 -7.60
N LEU A 102 19.43 8.42 -7.49
CA LEU A 102 20.03 9.24 -8.55
C LEU A 102 21.45 9.70 -8.17
#